data_AF-A0A9J8A9M9-F1
#
_entry.id   AF-A0A9J8A9M9-F1
#
_cell.length_a   1.000
_cell.length_b   1.000
_cell.length_c   1.000
_cell.angle_alpha   90.00
_cell.angle_beta   90.00
_cell.angle_gamma   90.00
#
_symmetry.space_group_name_H-M   'P 1'
#
loop_
_entity.id
_entity.type
_entity.pdbx_description
1 polymer ?
#
loop_
_entity_poly.entity_id
_entity_poly.type
_entity_poly.pdbx_seq_one_letter_code
_entity_poly.pdbx_strand_id
1 'polypeptide(L)'
;MVLGKVKNFFVSYDCLNDSNVPVFASGDSVSGRVIIEVTGEIRVKSLNIHAKGLAKVRWTESRNAGSNTAYTQNFTEEVEYLNHRDVLIGHDRVHMWLPYGGVFKRKTHRLSQSGAD
;
A
#
# COMPACT_ATOMS: atom_id res chain seq x y z
N MET A 1 3.94 8.19 36.12
CA MET A 1 3.20 7.74 34.92
C MET A 1 4.18 6.98 34.03
N VAL A 2 3.90 5.71 33.71
CA VAL A 2 4.74 4.92 32.80
C VAL A 2 4.25 5.15 31.37
N LEU A 3 5.15 5.57 30.48
CA LEU A 3 4.83 5.76 29.07
C LEU A 3 4.60 4.40 28.41
N GLY A 4 3.52 4.27 27.64
CA GLY A 4 3.24 3.05 26.88
C GLY A 4 4.25 2.78 25.78
N LYS A 5 4.30 1.54 25.32
CA LYS A 5 5.05 1.13 24.13
C LYS A 5 4.08 0.51 23.12
N VAL A 6 4.39 0.62 21.84
CA VAL A 6 3.67 -0.15 20.80
C VAL A 6 4.10 -1.61 20.92
N LYS A 7 3.12 -2.49 21.08
CA LYS A 7 3.30 -3.94 21.15
C LYS A 7 3.15 -4.58 19.77
N ASN A 8 2.05 -4.27 19.08
CA ASN A 8 1.77 -4.76 17.74
C ASN A 8 1.40 -3.59 16.81
N PHE A 9 1.84 -3.65 15.56
CA PHE A 9 1.45 -2.72 14.52
C PHE A 9 1.38 -3.43 13.16
N PHE A 10 0.18 -3.63 12.64
CA PHE A 10 -0.01 -4.34 11.38
C PHE A 10 -1.27 -3.90 10.64
N VAL A 11 -1.32 -4.23 9.35
CA VAL A 11 -2.47 -4.01 8.47
C VAL A 11 -3.17 -5.36 8.26
N SER A 12 -4.50 -5.35 8.33
CA SER A 12 -5.35 -6.51 8.03
C SER A 12 -6.33 -6.12 6.93
N TYR A 13 -6.47 -6.98 5.93
CA TYR A 13 -7.48 -6.79 4.89
C TYR A 13 -8.78 -7.48 5.30
N ASP A 14 -9.91 -6.90 4.91
CA ASP A 14 -11.22 -7.52 5.09
C ASP A 14 -11.37 -8.60 3.98
N CYS A 15 -11.26 -9.88 4.36
CA CYS A 15 -11.42 -11.00 3.42
C CYS A 15 -12.91 -11.40 3.33
N LEU A 16 -13.44 -11.48 2.12
CA LEU A 16 -14.81 -11.96 1.87
C LEU A 16 -14.90 -13.50 1.77
N ASN A 17 -13.77 -14.19 1.53
CA ASN A 17 -13.68 -15.64 1.37
C ASN A 17 -12.74 -16.27 2.41
N ASP A 18 -12.95 -17.55 2.74
CA ASP A 18 -12.12 -18.38 3.64
C ASP A 18 -10.67 -18.62 3.15
N SER A 19 -10.30 -18.07 1.98
CA SER A 19 -8.91 -18.08 1.52
C SER A 19 -8.08 -17.07 2.32
N ASN A 20 -7.00 -17.55 2.95
CA ASN A 20 -6.11 -16.75 3.82
C ASN A 20 -5.48 -15.50 3.18
N VAL A 21 -5.57 -15.29 1.86
CA VAL A 21 -5.02 -14.11 1.18
C VAL A 21 -6.04 -13.59 0.15
N PRO A 22 -6.53 -12.33 0.28
CA PRO A 22 -7.45 -11.76 -0.69
C PRO A 22 -6.72 -11.38 -1.98
N VAL A 23 -7.32 -11.72 -3.12
CA VAL A 23 -6.89 -11.30 -4.45
C VAL A 23 -7.87 -10.24 -4.95
N PHE A 24 -7.35 -9.14 -5.50
CA PHE A 24 -8.14 -8.01 -6.00
C PHE A 24 -7.85 -7.75 -7.47
N ALA A 25 -8.85 -7.27 -8.19
CA ALA A 25 -8.79 -6.90 -9.59
C ALA A 25 -9.17 -5.41 -9.81
N SER A 26 -8.96 -4.93 -11.03
CA SER A 26 -9.38 -3.59 -11.44
C SER A 26 -10.87 -3.36 -11.16
N GLY A 27 -11.20 -2.26 -10.48
CA GLY A 27 -12.57 -1.94 -10.06
C GLY A 27 -12.99 -2.50 -8.71
N ASP A 28 -12.22 -3.42 -8.10
CA ASP A 28 -12.55 -3.94 -6.78
C ASP A 28 -12.37 -2.88 -5.68
N SER A 29 -13.14 -3.04 -4.61
CA SER A 29 -12.96 -2.27 -3.39
C SER A 29 -12.04 -3.02 -2.44
N VAL A 30 -10.87 -2.45 -2.16
CA VAL A 30 -9.93 -2.94 -1.16
C VAL A 30 -10.31 -2.32 0.17
N SER A 31 -10.73 -3.15 1.12
CA SER A 31 -11.07 -2.74 2.48
C SER A 31 -10.14 -3.39 3.49
N GLY A 32 -9.84 -2.69 4.58
CA GLY A 32 -9.00 -3.22 5.64
C GLY A 32 -8.93 -2.32 6.85
N ARG A 33 -8.09 -2.72 7.80
CA ARG A 33 -7.88 -2.07 9.08
C ARG A 33 -6.40 -1.95 9.41
N VAL A 34 -6.04 -0.85 10.04
CA VAL A 34 -4.75 -0.70 10.72
C VAL A 34 -4.96 -0.96 12.21
N ILE A 35 -4.18 -1.88 12.76
CA ILE A 35 -4.27 -2.34 14.14
C ILE A 35 -2.99 -1.97 14.86
N ILE A 36 -3.13 -1.20 15.95
CA ILE A 36 -2.03 -0.80 16.83
C ILE A 36 -2.39 -1.23 18.25
N GLU A 37 -1.60 -2.12 18.84
CA GLU A 37 -1.71 -2.45 20.27
C GLU A 37 -0.66 -1.71 21.06
N VAL A 38 -1.05 -1.12 22.20
CA VAL A 38 -0.16 -0.35 23.07
C VAL A 38 -0.23 -0.85 24.51
N THR A 39 0.92 -0.91 25.18
CA THR A 39 1.08 -1.34 26.58
C THR A 39 0.91 -0.18 27.57
N GLY A 40 0.25 0.90 27.19
CA GLY A 40 0.24 2.17 27.91
C GLY A 40 -0.21 3.30 27.03
N GLU A 41 -0.43 4.46 27.64
CA GLU A 41 -0.75 5.67 26.92
C GLU A 41 0.46 6.13 26.09
N ILE A 42 0.24 6.43 24.81
CA ILE A 42 1.28 6.96 23.92
C ILE A 42 0.79 8.20 23.19
N ARG A 43 1.71 9.15 22.93
CA ARG A 43 1.45 10.31 22.07
C ARG A 43 1.81 9.97 20.64
N VAL A 44 0.88 10.19 19.72
CA VAL A 44 1.11 10.09 18.27
C VAL A 44 0.76 11.41 17.61
N LYS A 45 1.48 11.74 16.53
CA LYS A 45 1.18 12.90 15.69
C LYS A 45 0.09 12.57 14.68
N SER A 46 0.37 11.59 13.83
CA SER A 46 -0.55 11.11 12.82
C SER A 46 -0.34 9.62 12.56
N LEU A 47 -1.39 8.97 12.08
CA LEU A 47 -1.34 7.64 11.48
C LEU A 47 -1.76 7.78 10.03
N ASN A 48 -0.84 7.48 9.12
CA ASN A 48 -1.03 7.66 7.69
C ASN A 48 -0.97 6.31 6.98
N ILE A 49 -1.69 6.19 5.88
CA ILE A 49 -1.58 5.06 4.95
C ILE A 49 -1.15 5.56 3.58
N HIS A 50 -0.32 4.75 2.93
CA HIS A 50 0.06 4.95 1.53
C HIS A 50 -0.02 3.59 0.84
N ALA A 51 -1.05 3.41 0.00
CA ALA A 51 -1.16 2.25 -0.86
C ALA A 51 -0.55 2.59 -2.23
N LYS A 52 0.40 1.75 -2.67
CA LYS A 52 1.10 1.91 -3.94
C LYS A 52 1.09 0.59 -4.72
N GLY A 53 0.83 0.67 -6.02
CA GLY A 53 0.88 -0.46 -6.95
C GLY A 53 1.61 -0.05 -8.21
N LEU A 54 2.68 -0.77 -8.55
CA LEU A 54 3.53 -0.50 -9.70
C LEU A 54 3.80 -1.79 -10.47
N ALA A 55 3.91 -1.70 -11.80
CA ALA A 55 4.48 -2.76 -12.61
C ALA A 55 5.81 -2.29 -13.18
N LYS A 56 6.78 -3.19 -13.18
CA LYS A 56 8.08 -2.98 -13.78
C LYS A 56 8.33 -4.10 -14.77
N VAL A 57 8.55 -3.75 -16.02
CA VAL A 57 8.78 -4.70 -17.12
C VAL A 57 10.17 -4.50 -17.70
N ARG A 58 10.73 -5.59 -18.24
CA ARG A 58 11.96 -5.56 -19.03
C ARG A 58 11.76 -6.44 -20.25
N TRP A 59 12.16 -5.97 -21.42
CA TRP A 59 12.13 -6.75 -22.66
C TRP A 59 13.38 -6.46 -23.48
N THR A 60 13.64 -7.29 -24.48
CA THR A 60 14.76 -7.09 -25.40
C THR A 60 14.25 -7.10 -26.83
N GLU A 61 14.82 -6.23 -27.68
CA GLU A 61 14.54 -6.21 -29.11
C GLU A 61 15.82 -6.48 -29.87
N SER A 62 15.80 -7.51 -30.71
CA SER A 62 16.89 -7.78 -31.66
C SER A 62 16.64 -7.01 -32.94
N ARG A 63 17.61 -6.21 -33.39
CA ARG A 63 17.55 -5.51 -34.68
C ARG A 63 18.66 -5.97 -35.61
N ASN A 64 18.31 -6.18 -36.87
CA ASN A 64 19.25 -6.44 -37.96
C ASN A 64 19.46 -5.13 -38.73
N ALA A 65 20.65 -4.55 -38.66
CA ALA A 65 20.97 -3.27 -39.30
C ALA A 65 21.50 -3.42 -40.74
N GLY A 66 21.16 -4.52 -41.43
CA GLY A 66 21.76 -4.87 -42.72
C GLY A 66 23.28 -5.15 -42.62
N SER A 67 23.85 -5.80 -43.64
CA SER A 67 25.28 -6.15 -43.69
C SER A 67 25.85 -6.79 -42.42
N ASN A 68 25.28 -7.94 -42.03
CA ASN A 68 25.83 -8.88 -41.04
C ASN A 68 26.00 -8.35 -39.60
N THR A 69 25.34 -7.23 -39.24
CA THR A 69 25.31 -6.73 -37.86
C THR A 69 23.93 -6.91 -37.23
N ALA A 70 23.85 -7.82 -36.27
CA ALA A 70 22.71 -7.98 -35.38
C ALA A 70 23.11 -7.46 -34.00
N TYR A 71 22.27 -6.61 -33.40
CA TYR A 71 22.46 -6.18 -32.00
C TYR A 71 21.15 -6.36 -31.23
N THR A 72 21.29 -6.71 -29.95
CA THR A 72 20.16 -6.83 -29.02
C THR A 72 20.14 -5.59 -28.13
N GLN A 73 19.00 -4.90 -28.12
CA GLN A 73 18.75 -3.77 -27.25
C GLN A 73 17.88 -4.21 -26.08
N ASN A 74 18.23 -3.76 -24.87
CA ASN A 74 17.47 -4.04 -23.66
C ASN A 74 16.63 -2.82 -23.28
N PHE A 75 15.35 -3.03 -22.99
CA PHE A 75 14.40 -2.01 -22.59
C PHE A 75 13.84 -2.32 -21.21
N THR A 76 13.42 -1.26 -20.52
CA THR A 76 12.77 -1.35 -19.22
C THR A 76 11.72 -0.26 -19.10
N GLU A 77 10.57 -0.57 -18.53
CA GLU A 77 9.52 0.40 -18.26
C GLU A 77 8.94 0.18 -16.86
N GLU A 78 8.51 1.26 -16.22
CA GLU A 78 7.89 1.23 -14.91
C GLU A 78 6.65 2.12 -14.93
N VAL A 79 5.51 1.56 -14.54
CA VAL A 79 4.20 2.23 -14.55
C VAL A 79 3.57 2.12 -13.17
N GLU A 80 3.12 3.25 -12.63
CA GLU A 80 2.38 3.33 -11.38
C GLU A 80 0.87 3.27 -11.65
N TYR A 81 0.19 2.25 -11.11
CA TYR A 81 -1.26 2.03 -11.29
C TYR A 81 -2.08 2.50 -10.09
N LEU A 82 -1.46 2.53 -8.91
CA LEU A 82 -2.11 2.93 -7.66
C LEU A 82 -1.17 3.83 -6.85
N ASN A 83 -1.68 4.97 -6.43
CA ASN A 83 -1.02 5.87 -5.49
C ASN A 83 -2.07 6.58 -4.63
N HIS A 84 -2.45 5.92 -3.55
CA HIS A 84 -3.47 6.41 -2.63
C HIS A 84 -2.85 6.74 -1.28
N ARG A 85 -3.01 7.99 -0.83
CA ARG A 85 -2.56 8.45 0.49
C ARG A 85 -3.76 8.90 1.30
N ASP A 86 -3.75 8.57 2.58
CA ASP A 86 -4.79 9.00 3.49
C ASP A 86 -4.29 9.11 4.94
N VAL A 87 -4.94 9.97 5.71
CA VAL A 87 -4.65 10.19 7.14
C VAL A 87 -5.76 9.52 7.95
N LEU A 88 -5.44 8.44 8.65
CA LEU A 88 -6.40 7.68 9.46
C LEU A 88 -6.66 8.32 10.82
N ILE A 89 -5.64 8.95 11.40
CA ILE A 89 -5.68 9.53 12.75
C ILE A 89 -4.78 10.77 12.79
N GLY A 90 -5.23 11.80 13.49
CA GLY A 90 -4.41 12.97 13.83
C GLY A 90 -4.24 13.94 12.68
N HIS A 91 -3.39 14.91 12.90
CA HIS A 91 -3.02 15.94 11.94
C HIS A 91 -1.59 16.36 12.26
N ASP A 92 -0.79 16.70 11.25
CA ASP A 92 0.66 16.94 11.43
C ASP A 92 1.00 18.05 12.44
N ARG A 93 0.00 18.83 12.86
CA ARG A 93 0.14 19.96 13.79
C ARG A 93 -0.29 19.67 15.23
N VAL A 94 -0.97 18.54 15.51
CA VAL A 94 -1.53 18.27 16.85
C VAL A 94 -1.26 16.82 17.26
N HIS A 95 -0.68 16.66 18.45
CA HIS A 95 -0.50 15.34 19.05
C HIS A 95 -1.80 14.86 19.70
N MET A 96 -2.11 13.58 19.51
CA MET A 96 -3.24 12.91 20.17
C MET A 96 -2.75 11.71 20.99
N TRP A 97 -3.49 11.42 22.06
CA TRP A 97 -3.24 10.27 22.92
C TRP A 97 -3.98 9.05 22.39
N LEU A 98 -3.27 7.93 22.25
CA LEU A 98 -3.90 6.62 22.05
C LEU A 98 -4.08 5.95 23.41
N PRO A 99 -5.33 5.59 23.79
CA PRO A 99 -5.58 4.90 25.05
C PRO A 99 -5.09 3.46 25.01
N TYR A 100 -4.96 2.87 26.19
CA TYR A 100 -4.64 1.45 26.37
C TYR A 100 -5.62 0.56 25.59
N GLY A 101 -5.12 -0.45 24.89
CA GLY A 101 -5.93 -1.34 24.05
C GLY A 101 -5.97 -0.97 22.57
N GLY A 102 -5.48 0.23 22.19
CA GLY A 102 -5.23 0.58 20.79
C GLY A 102 -6.38 1.26 20.05
N VAL A 103 -6.19 1.49 18.74
CA VAL A 103 -7.20 2.05 17.85
C VAL A 103 -7.33 1.20 16.60
N PHE A 104 -8.57 0.96 16.19
CA PHE A 104 -8.95 0.29 14.96
C PHE A 104 -9.50 1.34 13.97
N LYS A 105 -8.83 1.52 12.83
CA LYS A 105 -9.33 2.37 11.74
C LYS A 105 -9.55 1.55 10.48
N ARG A 106 -10.80 1.53 10.02
CA ARG A 106 -11.20 0.92 8.75
C ARG A 106 -11.06 1.94 7.61
N LYS A 107 -10.54 1.49 6.47
CA LYS A 107 -10.55 2.25 5.22
C LYS A 107 -10.99 1.36 4.07
N THR A 108 -11.63 1.96 3.08
CA THR A 108 -11.98 1.32 1.80
C THR A 108 -11.50 2.22 0.66
N HIS A 109 -10.87 1.62 -0.35
CA HIS A 109 -10.42 2.29 -1.57
C HIS A 109 -10.81 1.45 -2.79
N ARG A 110 -11.32 2.08 -3.85
CA ARG A 110 -11.67 1.40 -5.10
C ARG A 110 -10.50 1.49 -6.07
N LEU A 111 -10.05 0.36 -6.60
CA LEU A 111 -9.00 0.30 -7.61
C LEU A 111 -9.49 0.91 -8.92
N SER A 112 -8.61 1.67 -9.59
CA SER A 112 -8.87 2.22 -10.91
C SER A 112 -9.18 1.09 -11.89
N GLN A 113 -10.10 1.34 -12.81
CA GLN A 113 -10.24 0.48 -14.00
C GLN A 113 -9.03 0.78 -14.89
N SER A 114 -8.26 -0.25 -15.27
CA SER A 114 -7.21 -0.08 -16.26
C SER A 114 -7.85 0.31 -17.58
N GLY A 115 -7.60 1.53 -18.07
CA GLY A 115 -7.80 1.85 -19.48
C GLY A 115 -6.86 0.97 -20.27
N ALA A 116 -7.41 0.01 -21.02
CA ALA A 116 -6.68 -0.65 -22.08
C ALA A 116 -6.75 0.30 -23.27
N ASP A 117 -5.68 1.08 -23.47
CA ASP A 117 -5.40 1.75 -24.75
C ASP A 117 -4.47 0.86 -25.57
#